data_AF-A0A4Q3SCU2-F1
#
_entry.id   AF-A0A4Q3SCU2-F1
#
_cell.length_a   1.000
_cell.length_b   1.000
_cell.length_c   1.000
_cell.angle_alpha   90.00
_cell.angle_beta   90.00
_cell.angle_gamma   90.00
#
_symmetry.space_group_name_H-M   'P 1'
#
loop_
_entity.id
_entity.type
_entity.pdbx_description
1 polymer ?
#
loop_
_entity_poly.entity_id
_entity_poly.type
_entity_poly.pdbx_seq_one_letter_code
_entity_poly.pdbx_strand_id
1 'polypeptide(L)' 'ANAMASLQKFNATSKSVQTAQKAYDFAKKRFDVGLLNTIDLITNQNNLFRAKINQVSAQADYVFKMKLLEFYKGEGLKL' A
#
# COMPACT_ATOMS: atom_id res chain seq x y z
N ALA A 1 6.60 -6.91 20.02
CA ALA A 1 6.26 -6.33 18.70
C ALA A 1 5.23 -7.23 18.02
N ASN A 2 4.04 -6.72 17.67
CA ASN A 2 2.90 -7.57 17.30
C ASN A 2 2.79 -7.78 15.77
N ALA A 3 3.04 -9.02 15.30
CA ALA A 3 2.86 -9.42 13.90
C ALA A 3 1.41 -9.17 13.42
N MET A 4 0.42 -9.40 14.29
CA MET A 4 -1.00 -9.11 14.03
C MET A 4 -1.27 -7.64 13.67
N ALA A 5 -0.67 -6.70 14.41
CA ALA A 5 -0.84 -5.27 14.10
C ALA A 5 -0.24 -4.89 12.74
N SER A 6 0.82 -5.60 12.33
CA SER A 6 1.49 -5.34 11.04
C SER A 6 0.73 -5.95 9.88
N LEU A 7 0.08 -7.10 10.09
CA LEU A 7 -0.89 -7.67 9.16
C LEU A 7 -2.08 -6.73 8.95
N GLN A 8 -2.65 -6.19 10.04
CA GLN A 8 -3.76 -5.23 9.93
C GLN A 8 -3.33 -3.97 9.19
N LYS A 9 -2.12 -3.45 9.46
CA LYS A 9 -1.54 -2.33 8.70
C LYS A 9 -1.41 -2.65 7.21
N PHE A 10 -0.90 -3.84 6.85
CA PHE A 10 -0.78 -4.27 5.46
C PHE A 10 -2.15 -4.39 4.76
N ASN A 11 -3.16 -4.92 5.45
CA ASN A 11 -4.53 -5.00 4.92
C ASN A 11 -5.13 -3.61 4.69
N ALA A 12 -4.94 -2.69 5.65
CA ALA A 12 -5.39 -1.31 5.54
C ALA A 12 -4.71 -0.57 4.38
N THR A 13 -3.39 -0.69 4.23
CA THR A 13 -2.66 -0.06 3.11
C THR A 13 -3.03 -0.68 1.77
N SER A 14 -3.29 -1.99 1.72
CA SER A 14 -3.83 -2.66 0.53
C SER A 14 -5.19 -2.09 0.13
N LYS A 15 -6.07 -1.82 1.10
CA LYS A 15 -7.35 -1.16 0.82
C LYS A 15 -7.17 0.29 0.35
N SER A 16 -6.23 1.03 0.92
CA SER A 16 -5.88 2.38 0.49
C SER A 16 -5.39 2.42 -0.96
N VAL A 17 -4.58 1.44 -1.39
CA VAL A 17 -4.16 1.31 -2.80
C VAL A 17 -5.37 1.11 -3.72
N GLN A 18 -6.30 0.21 -3.36
CA GLN A 18 -7.51 -0.02 -4.17
C GLN A 18 -8.35 1.26 -4.30
N THR A 19 -8.52 2.02 -3.23
CA THR A 19 -9.26 3.28 -3.25
C THR A 19 -8.55 4.35 -4.07
N ALA A 20 -7.23 4.51 -3.89
CA ALA A 20 -6.44 5.47 -4.66
C ALA A 20 -6.39 5.12 -6.16
N GLN A 21 -6.39 3.82 -6.51
CA GLN A 21 -6.45 3.37 -7.90
C GLN A 21 -7.76 3.79 -8.54
N LYS A 22 -8.91 3.54 -7.87
CA LYS A 22 -10.22 3.97 -8.38
C LYS A 22 -10.31 5.49 -8.56
N ALA A 23 -9.75 6.26 -7.62
CA ALA A 23 -9.70 7.72 -7.72
C ALA A 23 -8.87 8.17 -8.93
N TYR A 24 -7.69 7.58 -9.14
CA TYR A 24 -6.86 7.84 -10.31
C TYR A 24 -7.56 7.45 -11.62
N ASP A 25 -8.20 6.28 -11.67
CA ASP A 25 -8.91 5.83 -12.88
C ASP A 25 -10.05 6.78 -13.26
N PHE A 26 -10.79 7.29 -12.26
CA PHE A 26 -11.83 8.28 -12.48
C PHE A 26 -11.25 9.63 -12.92
N ALA A 27 -10.17 10.07 -12.28
CA ALA A 27 -9.46 11.29 -12.68
C ALA A 27 -8.95 11.20 -14.13
N LYS A 28 -8.37 10.06 -14.51
CA LYS A 28 -7.90 9.79 -15.88
C LYS A 28 -9.04 9.85 -16.89
N LYS A 29 -10.17 9.20 -16.61
CA LYS A 29 -11.35 9.26 -17.48
C LYS A 29 -11.85 10.68 -17.70
N ARG A 30 -11.90 11.51 -16.65
CA ARG A 30 -12.32 12.91 -16.75
C ARG A 30 -11.31 13.76 -17.51
N PHE A 31 -10.02 13.54 -17.27
CA PHE A 31 -8.94 14.22 -18.01
C PHE A 31 -9.01 13.91 -19.50
N ASP A 32 -9.26 12.65 -19.88
CA ASP A 32 -9.31 12.20 -21.28
C ASP A 32 -10.47 12.83 -22.07
N VAL A 33 -11.50 13.32 -21.38
CA VAL A 33 -12.61 14.07 -21.97
C VAL A 33 -12.54 15.57 -21.70
N GLY A 34 -11.41 16.08 -21.21
CA GLY A 34 -11.18 17.51 -20.95
C GLY A 34 -11.88 18.08 -19.72
N LEU A 35 -12.47 17.24 -18.87
CA LEU A 35 -13.21 17.63 -17.66
C LEU A 35 -12.33 17.72 -16.40
N LEU A 36 -11.03 17.45 -16.51
CA LEU A 36 -10.07 17.55 -15.41
C LEU A 36 -8.79 18.18 -15.94
N ASN A 37 -8.17 19.07 -15.15
CA ASN A 37 -6.89 19.66 -15.52
C ASN A 37 -5.72 18.69 -15.22
N THR A 38 -4.56 19.00 -15.80
CA THR A 38 -3.34 18.17 -15.65
C THR A 38 -2.83 18.10 -14.21
N ILE A 39 -2.96 19.17 -13.42
CA ILE A 39 -2.47 19.22 -12.03
C ILE A 39 -3.27 18.26 -11.14
N ASP A 40 -4.59 18.21 -11.33
CA ASP A 40 -5.47 17.30 -10.61
C ASP A 40 -5.20 15.83 -10.98
N LEU A 41 -4.92 15.55 -12.26
CA LEU A 41 -4.52 14.21 -12.70
C LEU A 41 -3.21 13.78 -12.02
N ILE A 42 -2.19 14.64 -12.05
CA ILE A 42 -0.89 14.39 -11.41
C ILE A 42 -1.05 14.20 -9.89
N THR A 43 -1.93 14.98 -9.25
CA THR A 43 -2.23 14.84 -7.82
C THR A 43 -2.81 13.46 -7.50
N ASN A 44 -3.77 12.99 -8.30
CA ASN A 44 -4.32 11.64 -8.14
C ASN A 44 -3.28 10.54 -8.40
N GLN A 45 -2.42 10.73 -9.40
CA GLN A 45 -1.33 9.81 -9.70
C GLN A 45 -0.32 9.72 -8.55
N ASN A 46 0.07 10.86 -7.97
CA ASN A 46 0.97 10.93 -6.81
C ASN A 46 0.34 10.28 -5.57
N ASN A 47 -0.96 10.46 -5.35
CA ASN A 47 -1.69 9.80 -4.26
C ASN A 47 -1.67 8.27 -4.41
N LEU A 48 -1.92 7.75 -5.61
CA LEU A 48 -1.81 6.32 -5.91
C LEU A 48 -0.38 5.81 -5.69
N PHE A 49 0.62 6.55 -6.16
CA PHE A 49 2.03 6.19 -5.96
C PHE A 49 2.40 6.11 -4.48
N ARG A 50 2.01 7.11 -3.69
CA ARG A 50 2.23 7.12 -2.23
C ARG A 50 1.53 5.95 -1.54
N ALA A 51 0.29 5.63 -1.94
CA ALA A 51 -0.43 4.49 -1.39
C ALA A 51 0.30 3.16 -1.66
N LYS A 52 0.83 2.98 -2.88
CA LYS A 52 1.62 1.78 -3.24
C LYS A 52 2.90 1.66 -2.43
N ILE A 53 3.64 2.75 -2.24
CA ILE A 53 4.83 2.78 -1.38
C ILE A 53 4.46 2.34 0.05
N ASN A 54 3.40 2.92 0.62
CA ASN A 54 2.96 2.58 1.97
C ASN A 54 2.56 1.11 2.11
N GLN A 55 1.97 0.52 1.07
CA GLN A 55 1.65 -0.91 1.05
C GLN A 55 2.90 -1.78 1.08
N VAL A 56 3.89 -1.48 0.24
CA VAL A 56 5.16 -2.22 0.19
C VAL A 56 5.91 -2.12 1.52
N SER A 57 5.99 -0.94 2.12
CA SER A 57 6.61 -0.76 3.44
C SER A 57 5.88 -1.56 4.53
N ALA A 58 4.54 -1.57 4.51
CA ALA A 58 3.75 -2.36 5.46
C ALA A 58 3.90 -3.88 5.25
N GLN A 59 4.07 -4.32 4.01
CA GLN A 59 4.35 -5.72 3.68
C GLN A 59 5.71 -6.15 4.24
N ALA A 60 6.75 -5.35 4.03
CA ALA A 60 8.08 -5.61 4.57
C ALA A 60 8.08 -5.65 6.11
N ASP A 61 7.40 -4.70 6.76
CA ASP A 61 7.22 -4.69 8.22
C ASP A 61 6.57 -5.99 8.73
N TYR A 62 5.52 -6.45 8.04
CA TYR A 62 4.79 -7.66 8.40
C TYR A 62 5.65 -8.91 8.24
N VAL A 63 6.32 -9.06 7.09
CA VAL A 63 7.22 -10.20 6.81
C VAL A 63 8.34 -10.25 7.84
N PHE A 64 8.99 -9.11 8.11
CA PHE A 64 10.06 -9.03 9.11
C PHE A 64 9.60 -9.49 10.50
N LYS A 65 8.44 -9.00 10.97
CA LYS A 65 7.92 -9.39 12.28
C LYS A 65 7.44 -10.83 12.34
N MET A 66 7.00 -11.40 11.21
CA MET A 66 6.67 -12.83 11.13
C MET A 66 7.94 -13.68 11.27
N LYS A 67 8.99 -13.39 10.48
CA LYS A 67 10.26 -14.11 10.57
C LYS A 67 10.92 -13.98 11.95
N LEU A 68 10.79 -12.82 12.58
CA LEU A 68 11.26 -12.62 13.96
C LEU A 68 10.49 -13.50 14.95
N LEU A 69 9.17 -13.67 14.77
CA LEU A 69 8.36 -14.55 15.62
C LEU A 69 8.76 -16.03 15.43
N GLU A 70 8.99 -16.47 14.20
CA GLU A 70 9.49 -17.82 13.87
C GLU A 70 10.86 -18.07 14.54
N PHE A 71 11.76 -17.09 14.48
CA PHE A 71 13.06 -17.17 15.15
C PHE A 71 12.92 -17.37 16.67
N TYR A 72 12.09 -16.57 17.35
CA TYR A 72 11.88 -16.71 18.79
C TYR A 72 11.18 -18.02 19.20
N LYS A 73 10.51 -18.70 18.27
CA LYS A 73 9.91 -20.04 18.49
C LYS A 73 10.93 -21.18 18.36
N GLY A 74 12.20 -20.89 18.07
CA GLY A 74 13.24 -21.90 17.92
C GLY A 74 13.27 -22.57 16.55
N GLU A 75 12.52 -22.07 15.57
CA GLU A 75 12.47 -22.64 14.21
C GLU A 75 13.64 -22.17 13.31
N GLY A 76 14.47 -21.25 13.82
CA GLY A 76 15.58 -20.64 13.09
C GLY A 76 15.11 -19.62 12.03
N LEU A 77 16.03 -18.81 11.49
CA LEU A 77 15.72 -17.93 10.37
C LEU A 77 15.76 -18.74 9.07
N LYS A 78 14.60 -19.06 8.51
CA LYS A 78 14.47 -19.62 7.15
C LYS A 78 13.92 -18.53 6.23
N LEU A 79 14.59 -18.28 5.12
CA LEU A 79 14.20 -17.26 4.13
C LEU A 79 13.00 -17.77 3.33
#